data_AF-A0A7V3RQJ8-F1
#
_entry.id   AF-A0A7V3RQJ8-F1
#
_cell.length_a   1.000
_cell.length_b   1.000
_cell.length_c   1.000
_cell.angle_alpha   90.00
_cell.angle_beta   90.00
_cell.angle_gamma   90.00
#
_symmetry.space_group_name_H-M   'P 1'
#
loop_
_entity.id
_entity.type
_entity.pdbx_description
1 polymer ?
#
loop_
_entity_poly.entity_id
_entity_poly.type
_entity_poly.pdbx_seq_one_letter_code
_entity_poly.pdbx_strand_id
1 'polypeptide(L)'
;SPPRRLRGNQADQAAPMPSPEVRVGDGPLQVLQTSAEQMFLDIRPEQAARLPVYRGDLELIEHSAGSLTSQAYAKRWNRKNELLADAAEKASVAAEWLGGRPYPRERLNSAWTLVMGSQFHDIIPGTSTPKAYEFSWNDQVLAMNQFIGVLNSATDAVASALNTQIRGTPLVVYNPLSIPREDVVEATVLFPNGAPKAVRVFGPDGNQVPAQLAGGTVLSLAKVPSVGYAVYDVRAAQAPAPSTLKVTQSSLENARYIVKVDQNGDVSSIFDKTLNRELLSAPARLAIKTDKPVDWPAWNMDWEDQKLPPRSYVGGPAKIRIVENGPVRVALEVTREAEGSRFVQTIRLSAGDGGNRVEIGNVIDWKTSAANLKATFPLTASNPMATYNLDIGAIERGNNDDHKYEVVSHQWFDLTDKTDAFGVTVLSDCKYGSDKPDDNTLRLTLLRTPGIGTGNAQDYADQSTQDWGHHEFVYGLAAHALGWRQAQTDWHAQRLNQPLIAF
;
A
#
# COMPACT_ATOMS: atom_id res chain seq x y z
N SER A 1 19.87 38.16 -1.76
CA SER A 1 20.77 37.65 -2.83
C SER A 1 20.11 36.45 -3.51
N PRO A 2 20.03 36.41 -4.85
CA PRO A 2 19.44 35.28 -5.55
C PRO A 2 20.33 34.03 -5.40
N PRO A 3 19.78 32.82 -5.51
CA PRO A 3 20.54 31.60 -5.25
C PRO A 3 21.62 31.41 -6.33
N ARG A 4 22.87 31.24 -5.89
CA ARG A 4 23.99 30.81 -6.72
C ARG A 4 23.64 29.45 -7.34
N ARG A 5 23.45 29.41 -8.66
CA ARG A 5 23.47 28.17 -9.43
C ARG A 5 24.82 27.49 -9.19
N LEU A 6 24.79 26.27 -8.65
CA LEU A 6 25.94 25.36 -8.68
C LEU A 6 26.21 25.03 -10.15
N ARG A 7 27.16 25.72 -10.77
CA ARG A 7 27.78 25.26 -12.01
C ARG A 7 28.66 24.07 -11.65
N GLY A 8 28.10 22.87 -11.73
CA GLY A 8 28.94 21.69 -11.94
C GLY A 8 29.70 21.86 -13.26
N ASN A 9 30.97 21.49 -13.28
CA ASN A 9 31.79 21.43 -14.49
C ASN A 9 31.12 20.49 -15.51
N GLN A 10 30.22 21.02 -16.34
CA GLN A 10 30.05 20.51 -17.69
C GLN A 10 31.28 21.02 -18.44
N ALA A 11 32.24 20.13 -18.65
CA ALA A 11 33.10 20.28 -19.80
C ALA A 11 32.16 20.46 -21.01
N ASP A 12 32.36 21.53 -21.77
CA ASP A 12 31.79 21.68 -23.11
C ASP A 12 32.23 20.45 -23.92
N GLN A 13 31.46 19.37 -23.86
CA GLN A 13 31.53 18.32 -24.85
C GLN A 13 30.94 18.96 -26.10
N ALA A 14 31.82 19.49 -26.94
CA ALA A 14 31.48 19.87 -28.30
C ALA A 14 30.62 18.75 -28.89
N ALA A 15 29.46 19.11 -29.45
CA ALA A 15 28.62 18.17 -30.17
C ALA A 15 29.52 17.36 -31.13
N PRO A 16 29.39 16.03 -31.18
CA PRO A 16 30.24 15.22 -32.04
C PRO A 16 30.23 15.81 -33.45
N MET A 17 31.42 16.11 -33.97
CA MET A 17 31.57 16.60 -35.34
C MET A 17 30.79 15.67 -36.26
N PRO A 18 29.88 16.19 -37.10
CA PRO A 18 29.07 15.34 -37.96
C PRO A 18 30.01 14.46 -38.78
N SER A 19 29.78 13.14 -38.71
CA SER A 19 30.44 12.19 -39.59
C SER A 19 30.32 12.69 -41.04
N PRO A 20 31.39 12.66 -41.86
CA PRO A 20 31.31 13.12 -43.24
C PRO A 20 30.20 12.37 -43.97
N GLU A 21 29.39 13.10 -44.75
CA GLU A 21 28.28 12.51 -45.50
C GLU A 21 28.77 11.37 -46.39
N VAL A 22 28.23 10.18 -46.19
CA VAL A 22 28.51 9.01 -47.04
C VAL A 22 27.34 8.84 -48.00
N ARG A 23 27.57 9.15 -49.28
CA ARG A 23 26.56 8.94 -50.33
C ARG A 23 26.52 7.47 -50.73
N VAL A 24 25.47 6.75 -50.33
CA VAL A 24 25.23 5.35 -50.72
C VAL A 24 24.15 5.33 -51.80
N GLY A 25 24.57 5.49 -53.07
CA GLY A 25 23.68 5.47 -54.24
C GLY A 25 23.06 6.82 -54.62
N ASP A 26 22.13 6.78 -55.58
CA ASP A 26 21.45 7.95 -56.16
C ASP A 26 19.97 8.07 -55.74
N GLY A 27 19.57 7.36 -54.68
CA GLY A 27 18.21 7.38 -54.17
C GLY A 27 17.83 8.71 -53.48
N PRO A 28 16.53 9.01 -53.32
CA PRO A 28 16.06 10.28 -52.75
C PRO A 28 16.14 10.33 -51.21
N LEU A 29 16.60 9.26 -50.55
CA LEU A 29 16.64 9.16 -49.09
C LEU A 29 17.99 9.66 -48.55
N GLN A 30 17.94 10.61 -47.62
CA GLN A 30 19.10 11.04 -46.84
C GLN A 30 19.04 10.39 -45.45
N VAL A 31 20.11 9.69 -45.06
CA VAL A 31 20.25 9.09 -43.72
C VAL A 31 21.19 9.96 -42.90
N LEU A 32 20.70 10.46 -41.76
CA LEU A 32 21.46 11.32 -40.85
C LEU A 32 21.73 10.57 -39.55
N GLN A 33 22.99 10.54 -39.12
CA GLN A 33 23.35 10.12 -37.76
C GLN A 33 23.20 11.34 -36.84
N THR A 34 22.21 11.33 -35.96
CA THR A 34 21.88 12.49 -35.11
C THR A 34 21.47 12.07 -33.70
N SER A 35 21.36 13.03 -32.78
CA SER A 35 20.88 12.80 -31.42
C SER A 35 19.36 12.82 -31.34
N ALA A 36 18.80 12.19 -30.30
CA ALA A 36 17.36 12.28 -30.02
C ALA A 36 16.91 13.74 -29.79
N GLU A 37 17.74 14.56 -29.13
CA GLU A 37 17.48 15.99 -28.95
C GLU A 37 17.34 16.72 -30.28
N GLN A 38 18.28 16.49 -31.20
CA GLN A 38 18.24 17.14 -32.50
C GLN A 38 16.99 16.73 -33.30
N MET A 39 16.57 15.47 -33.23
CA MET A 39 15.31 15.02 -33.83
C MET A 39 14.11 15.86 -33.33
N PHE A 40 14.04 16.19 -32.04
CA PHE A 40 12.97 17.05 -31.51
C PHE A 40 13.10 18.51 -31.96
N LEU A 41 14.32 19.03 -32.05
CA LEU A 41 14.59 20.40 -32.54
C LEU A 41 14.28 20.58 -34.03
N ASP A 42 14.37 19.51 -34.81
CA ASP A 42 14.07 19.51 -36.25
C ASP A 42 12.56 19.50 -36.55
N ILE A 43 11.70 19.21 -35.56
CA ILE A 43 10.25 19.26 -35.71
C ILE A 43 9.81 20.73 -35.82
N ARG A 44 9.37 21.12 -37.02
CA ARG A 44 8.92 22.49 -37.29
C ARG A 44 7.51 22.75 -36.72
N PRO A 45 7.15 24.00 -36.40
CA PRO A 45 5.84 24.34 -35.85
C PRO A 45 4.66 23.84 -36.68
N GLU A 46 4.75 23.88 -38.00
CA GLU A 46 3.70 23.39 -38.90
C GLU A 46 3.59 21.86 -38.94
N GLN A 47 4.64 21.13 -38.56
CA GLN A 47 4.60 19.68 -38.38
C GLN A 47 3.99 19.34 -37.02
N ALA A 48 4.43 20.02 -35.96
CA ALA A 48 3.88 19.87 -34.61
C ALA A 48 2.36 20.15 -34.57
N ALA A 49 1.90 21.19 -35.29
CA ALA A 49 0.49 21.53 -35.38
C ALA A 49 -0.40 20.47 -36.05
N ARG A 50 0.19 19.49 -36.75
CA ARG A 50 -0.52 18.37 -37.38
C ARG A 50 -0.50 17.10 -36.54
N LEU A 51 0.23 17.08 -35.41
CA LEU A 51 0.32 15.90 -34.57
C LEU A 51 -1.01 15.65 -33.84
N PRO A 52 -1.46 14.39 -33.76
CA PRO A 52 -2.64 14.05 -32.98
C PRO A 52 -2.42 14.34 -31.48
N VAL A 53 -3.48 14.72 -30.79
CA VAL A 53 -3.50 14.91 -29.33
C VAL A 53 -4.25 13.77 -28.69
N TYR A 54 -3.59 13.07 -27.77
CA TYR A 54 -4.18 11.99 -26.97
C TYR A 54 -4.43 12.49 -25.55
N ARG A 55 -5.50 12.01 -24.90
CA ARG A 55 -5.88 12.36 -23.52
C ARG A 55 -6.23 11.11 -22.73
N GLY A 56 -5.79 11.06 -21.48
CA GLY A 56 -5.97 9.92 -20.58
C GLY A 56 -4.78 8.96 -20.68
N ASP A 57 -4.94 7.79 -20.08
CA ASP A 57 -3.86 6.81 -20.03
C ASP A 57 -3.66 6.13 -21.39
N LEU A 58 -2.39 5.84 -21.68
CA LEU A 58 -1.94 5.18 -22.90
C LEU A 58 -1.63 3.72 -22.59
N GLU A 59 -2.67 2.98 -22.22
CA GLU A 59 -2.57 1.57 -21.85
C GLU A 59 -2.40 0.68 -23.08
N LEU A 60 -1.60 -0.39 -22.93
CA LEU A 60 -1.61 -1.51 -23.86
C LEU A 60 -2.74 -2.45 -23.44
N ILE A 61 -3.51 -2.94 -24.41
CA ILE A 61 -4.62 -3.87 -24.15
C ILE A 61 -4.01 -5.22 -23.74
N GLU A 62 -4.45 -5.77 -22.61
CA GLU A 62 -3.98 -7.01 -21.96
C GLU A 62 -2.54 -7.02 -21.45
N HIS A 63 -1.61 -6.47 -22.24
CA HIS A 63 -0.21 -6.38 -21.89
C HIS A 63 0.00 -5.43 -20.70
N SER A 64 0.78 -5.88 -19.72
CA SER A 64 1.08 -5.16 -18.47
C SER A 64 -0.01 -5.23 -17.40
N ALA A 65 -1.23 -5.69 -17.68
CA ALA A 65 -2.27 -5.85 -16.66
C ALA A 65 -1.85 -6.84 -15.56
N GLY A 66 -1.22 -7.97 -15.93
CA GLY A 66 -0.66 -8.93 -14.98
C GLY A 66 0.46 -8.34 -14.13
N SER A 67 1.20 -7.40 -14.70
CA SER A 67 2.36 -6.76 -14.09
C SER A 67 2.02 -5.90 -12.86
N LEU A 68 0.77 -5.48 -12.72
CA LEU A 68 0.27 -4.75 -11.55
C LEU A 68 0.25 -5.59 -10.27
N THR A 69 0.22 -6.93 -10.39
CA THR A 69 0.17 -7.84 -9.24
C THR A 69 1.37 -8.80 -9.17
N SER A 70 1.94 -9.21 -10.30
CA SER A 70 3.08 -10.13 -10.37
C SER A 70 4.22 -9.76 -9.41
N GLN A 71 4.80 -10.71 -8.69
CA GLN A 71 5.85 -10.47 -7.68
C GLN A 71 5.36 -9.52 -6.58
N ALA A 72 4.22 -9.86 -5.98
CA ALA A 72 3.52 -9.05 -4.99
C ALA A 72 4.39 -8.73 -3.75
N TYR A 73 5.33 -9.63 -3.41
CA TYR A 73 6.24 -9.41 -2.29
C TYR A 73 7.33 -8.36 -2.60
N ALA A 74 7.83 -8.31 -3.83
CA ALA A 74 8.77 -7.28 -4.27
C ALA A 74 8.12 -5.89 -4.25
N LYS A 75 6.88 -5.79 -4.70
CA LYS A 75 6.03 -4.59 -4.63
C LYS A 75 5.80 -4.10 -3.20
N ARG A 76 5.59 -5.03 -2.26
CA ARG A 76 5.53 -4.73 -0.81
C ARG A 76 6.84 -4.11 -0.32
N TRP A 77 7.98 -4.72 -0.64
CA TRP A 77 9.28 -4.21 -0.18
C TRP A 77 9.62 -2.84 -0.73
N ASN A 78 9.37 -2.59 -2.02
CA ASN A 78 9.51 -1.27 -2.60
C ASN A 78 8.71 -0.24 -1.79
N ARG A 79 7.43 -0.54 -1.55
CA ARG A 79 6.54 0.36 -0.80
C ARG A 79 7.01 0.63 0.62
N LYS A 80 7.41 -0.41 1.36
CA LYS A 80 7.88 -0.25 2.74
C LYS A 80 9.20 0.53 2.80
N ASN A 81 10.08 0.40 1.80
CA ASN A 81 11.29 1.20 1.71
C ASN A 81 11.00 2.68 1.40
N GLU A 82 10.08 2.99 0.48
CA GLU A 82 9.66 4.39 0.22
C GLU A 82 9.13 5.08 1.49
N LEU A 83 8.24 4.39 2.22
CA LEU A 83 7.66 4.88 3.47
C LEU A 83 8.69 5.05 4.59
N LEU A 84 9.66 4.13 4.67
CA LEU A 84 10.73 4.20 5.65
C LEU A 84 11.73 5.31 5.32
N ALA A 85 12.04 5.51 4.04
CA ALA A 85 12.89 6.59 3.56
C ALA A 85 12.26 7.97 3.86
N ASP A 86 10.98 8.15 3.53
CA ASP A 86 10.23 9.38 3.85
C ASP A 86 10.29 9.71 5.36
N ALA A 87 10.02 8.72 6.22
CA ALA A 87 10.10 8.89 7.66
C ALA A 87 11.52 9.24 8.14
N ALA A 88 12.54 8.57 7.60
CA ALA A 88 13.95 8.75 7.96
C ALA A 88 14.50 10.12 7.54
N GLU A 89 14.15 10.61 6.35
CA GLU A 89 14.55 11.92 5.86
C GLU A 89 13.96 13.04 6.70
N LYS A 90 12.65 13.00 6.94
CA LYS A 90 11.94 13.98 7.78
C LYS A 90 12.49 14.04 9.19
N ALA A 91 12.71 12.88 9.82
CA ALA A 91 13.33 12.80 11.14
C ALA A 91 14.76 13.38 11.14
N SER A 92 15.53 13.12 10.08
CA SER A 92 16.90 13.64 9.96
C SER A 92 16.96 15.16 9.84
N VAL A 93 15.98 15.78 9.18
CA VAL A 93 15.86 17.26 9.14
C VAL A 93 15.59 17.82 10.53
N ALA A 94 14.67 17.21 11.29
CA ALA A 94 14.39 17.63 12.66
C ALA A 94 15.63 17.49 13.56
N ALA A 95 16.36 16.38 13.43
CA ALA A 95 17.58 16.14 14.19
C ALA A 95 18.71 17.14 13.87
N GLU A 96 18.84 17.55 12.61
CA GLU A 96 19.79 18.60 12.19
C GLU A 96 19.39 19.97 12.70
N TRP A 97 18.10 20.32 12.61
CA TRP A 97 17.59 21.59 13.14
C TRP A 97 17.78 21.75 14.65
N LEU A 98 17.68 20.67 15.41
CA LEU A 98 17.97 20.66 16.85
C LEU A 98 19.48 20.68 17.17
N GLY A 99 20.35 20.64 16.15
CA GLY A 99 21.80 20.55 16.33
C GLY A 99 22.29 19.21 16.88
N GLY A 100 21.44 18.18 16.89
CA GLY A 100 21.76 16.87 17.45
C GLY A 100 22.65 16.02 16.53
N ARG A 101 22.48 16.15 15.19
CA ARG A 101 23.31 15.47 14.18
C ARG A 101 23.17 16.10 12.79
N PRO A 102 24.19 16.07 11.93
CA PRO A 102 24.06 16.53 10.54
C PRO A 102 23.17 15.62 9.70
N TYR A 103 22.55 16.18 8.64
CA TYR A 103 21.73 15.40 7.72
C TYR A 103 22.57 14.36 6.95
N PRO A 104 22.24 13.05 7.02
CA PRO A 104 23.09 11.96 6.54
C PRO A 104 22.92 11.71 5.02
N ARG A 105 23.22 12.73 4.20
CA ARG A 105 22.97 12.73 2.75
C ARG A 105 23.55 11.53 2.00
N GLU A 106 24.81 11.20 2.26
CA GLU A 106 25.50 10.10 1.55
C GLU A 106 24.81 8.76 1.80
N ARG A 107 24.50 8.46 3.07
CA ARG A 107 23.83 7.21 3.46
C ARG A 107 22.42 7.11 2.87
N LEU A 108 21.67 8.22 2.85
CA LEU A 108 20.35 8.26 2.21
C LEU A 108 20.43 8.04 0.70
N ASN A 109 21.39 8.70 0.02
CA ASN A 109 21.60 8.52 -1.42
C ASN A 109 22.00 7.08 -1.77
N SER A 110 22.86 6.44 -0.97
CA SER A 110 23.23 5.04 -1.16
C SER A 110 22.02 4.11 -1.03
N ALA A 111 21.17 4.31 -0.02
CA ALA A 111 19.96 3.52 0.17
C ALA A 111 18.94 3.72 -0.96
N TRP A 112 18.71 4.97 -1.38
CA TRP A 112 17.82 5.27 -2.52
C TRP A 112 18.32 4.69 -3.84
N THR A 113 19.63 4.68 -4.07
CA THR A 113 20.21 4.07 -5.27
C THR A 113 19.84 2.59 -5.38
N LEU A 114 19.85 1.86 -4.26
CA LEU A 114 19.43 0.46 -4.20
C LEU A 114 17.93 0.31 -4.50
N VAL A 115 17.07 1.12 -3.87
CA VAL A 115 15.61 1.09 -4.10
C VAL A 115 15.28 1.37 -5.57
N MET A 116 15.85 2.42 -6.15
CA MET A 116 15.61 2.78 -7.55
C MET A 116 16.12 1.71 -8.53
N GLY A 117 17.16 0.96 -8.17
CA GLY A 117 17.60 -0.21 -8.94
C GLY A 117 16.48 -1.26 -9.07
N SER A 118 15.75 -1.52 -7.99
CA SER A 118 14.59 -2.42 -7.98
C SER A 118 13.34 -1.85 -8.67
N GLN A 119 13.30 -0.54 -8.96
CA GLN A 119 12.20 0.12 -9.67
C GLN A 119 12.31 0.05 -11.19
N PHE A 120 13.34 -0.63 -11.71
CA PHE A 120 13.45 -0.91 -13.14
C PHE A 120 12.20 -1.64 -13.67
N HIS A 121 11.78 -1.30 -14.89
CA HIS A 121 10.51 -1.74 -15.48
C HIS A 121 10.40 -3.24 -15.76
N ASP A 122 11.48 -4.02 -15.68
CA ASP A 122 11.36 -5.48 -15.70
C ASP A 122 11.38 -6.09 -14.30
N ILE A 123 11.82 -5.35 -13.28
CA ILE A 123 11.89 -5.84 -11.89
C ILE A 123 10.59 -5.53 -11.17
N ILE A 124 10.21 -4.25 -11.03
CA ILE A 124 9.02 -3.89 -10.26
C ILE A 124 7.73 -4.47 -10.84
N PRO A 125 7.56 -4.63 -12.17
CA PRO A 125 6.35 -5.23 -12.74
C PRO A 125 6.34 -6.76 -12.64
N GLY A 126 7.42 -7.39 -12.17
CA GLY A 126 7.42 -8.80 -11.86
C GLY A 126 7.73 -9.70 -13.06
N THR A 127 8.51 -9.22 -14.03
CA THR A 127 8.70 -9.86 -15.35
C THR A 127 10.14 -10.27 -15.67
N SER A 128 11.09 -9.98 -14.77
CA SER A 128 12.49 -10.45 -14.85
C SER A 128 12.64 -11.94 -14.56
N THR A 129 13.84 -12.47 -14.82
CA THR A 129 14.21 -13.83 -14.42
C THR A 129 14.28 -13.98 -12.89
N PRO A 130 14.12 -15.20 -12.33
CA PRO A 130 14.21 -15.45 -10.88
C PRO A 130 15.49 -14.91 -10.25
N LYS A 131 16.62 -14.98 -10.97
CA LYS A 131 17.92 -14.53 -10.47
C LYS A 131 17.98 -13.01 -10.24
N ALA A 132 17.27 -12.22 -11.05
CA ALA A 132 17.20 -10.77 -10.87
C ALA A 132 16.48 -10.42 -9.55
N TYR A 133 15.47 -11.19 -9.16
CA TYR A 133 14.78 -10.99 -7.89
C TYR A 133 15.68 -11.31 -6.69
N GLU A 134 16.52 -12.34 -6.75
CA GLU A 134 17.48 -12.60 -5.67
C GLU A 134 18.40 -11.39 -5.40
N PHE A 135 18.85 -10.69 -6.45
CA PHE A 135 19.63 -9.46 -6.30
C PHE A 135 18.79 -8.31 -5.77
N SER A 136 17.64 -8.06 -6.39
CA SER A 136 16.69 -7.02 -5.95
C SER A 136 16.28 -7.19 -4.49
N TRP A 137 16.08 -8.42 -4.05
CA TRP A 137 15.74 -8.74 -2.67
C TRP A 137 16.84 -8.35 -1.69
N ASN A 138 18.09 -8.67 -2.00
CA ASN A 138 19.23 -8.27 -1.18
C ASN A 138 19.34 -6.74 -1.11
N ASP A 139 19.20 -6.05 -2.24
CA ASP A 139 19.30 -4.59 -2.33
C ASP A 139 18.18 -3.91 -1.52
N GLN A 140 16.94 -4.41 -1.60
CA GLN A 140 15.81 -3.91 -0.82
C GLN A 140 16.04 -4.08 0.69
N VAL A 141 16.58 -5.22 1.14
CA VAL A 141 16.89 -5.45 2.57
C VAL A 141 18.03 -4.54 3.05
N LEU A 142 19.07 -4.35 2.22
CA LEU A 142 20.17 -3.44 2.52
C LEU A 142 19.68 -1.99 2.64
N ALA A 143 18.83 -1.54 1.70
CA ALA A 143 18.21 -0.23 1.75
C ALA A 143 17.37 -0.05 3.03
N MET A 144 16.55 -1.05 3.37
CA MET A 144 15.72 -1.04 4.58
C MET A 144 16.57 -0.87 5.84
N ASN A 145 17.65 -1.64 5.96
CA ASN A 145 18.60 -1.54 7.07
C ASN A 145 19.29 -0.17 7.15
N GLN A 146 19.58 0.45 6.01
CA GLN A 146 20.15 1.79 5.98
C GLN A 146 19.13 2.85 6.42
N PHE A 147 17.90 2.82 5.90
CA PHE A 147 16.87 3.78 6.27
C PHE A 147 16.45 3.65 7.73
N ILE A 148 16.26 2.42 8.26
CA ILE A 148 15.93 2.25 9.69
C ILE A 148 17.07 2.72 10.58
N GLY A 149 18.33 2.49 10.19
CA GLY A 149 19.48 3.01 10.92
C GLY A 149 19.53 4.54 10.93
N VAL A 150 19.20 5.18 9.81
CA VAL A 150 19.07 6.64 9.72
C VAL A 150 17.94 7.16 10.60
N LEU A 151 16.75 6.53 10.53
CA LEU A 151 15.58 6.89 11.32
C LEU A 151 15.86 6.77 12.82
N ASN A 152 16.41 5.63 13.28
CA ASN A 152 16.75 5.41 14.68
C ASN A 152 17.73 6.47 15.18
N SER A 153 18.84 6.69 14.46
CA SER A 153 19.82 7.71 14.86
C SER A 153 19.25 9.13 14.86
N ALA A 154 18.25 9.42 14.00
CA ALA A 154 17.59 10.72 13.96
C ALA A 154 16.66 10.89 15.14
N THR A 155 15.85 9.88 15.40
CA THR A 155 14.96 9.85 16.56
C THR A 155 15.76 9.88 17.86
N ASP A 156 16.89 9.20 18.00
CA ASP A 156 17.75 9.26 19.20
C ASP A 156 18.19 10.71 19.50
N ALA A 157 18.61 11.44 18.46
CA ALA A 157 19.00 12.84 18.59
C ALA A 157 17.81 13.72 19.01
N VAL A 158 16.63 13.53 18.40
CA VAL A 158 15.41 14.27 18.79
C VAL A 158 14.99 13.91 20.22
N ALA A 159 14.94 12.62 20.55
CA ALA A 159 14.52 12.10 21.84
C ALA A 159 15.42 12.58 22.98
N SER A 160 16.72 12.77 22.74
CA SER A 160 17.66 13.33 23.72
C SER A 160 17.33 14.76 24.16
N ALA A 161 16.58 15.51 23.34
CA ALA A 161 16.10 16.85 23.64
C ALA A 161 14.67 16.88 24.22
N LEU A 162 13.96 15.74 24.25
CA LEU A 162 12.61 15.65 24.81
C LEU A 162 12.66 15.43 26.33
N ASN A 163 11.64 15.92 27.04
CA ASN A 163 11.47 15.58 28.45
C ASN A 163 10.93 14.15 28.60
N THR A 164 11.80 13.20 28.92
CA THR A 164 11.49 11.79 29.18
C THR A 164 11.47 11.45 30.68
N GLN A 165 11.47 12.45 31.57
CA GLN A 165 11.33 12.25 33.01
C GLN A 165 9.88 11.90 33.37
N ILE A 166 9.57 10.61 33.33
CA ILE A 166 8.24 10.05 33.60
C ILE A 166 8.30 9.05 34.77
N ARG A 167 7.16 8.47 35.17
CA ARG A 167 7.13 7.52 36.32
C ARG A 167 7.37 6.07 35.92
N GLY A 168 6.88 5.63 34.76
CA GLY A 168 7.04 4.29 34.22
C GLY A 168 8.19 4.16 33.20
N THR A 169 7.88 3.62 32.02
CA THR A 169 8.78 3.54 30.87
C THR A 169 8.42 4.64 29.85
N PRO A 170 9.36 5.51 29.43
CA PRO A 170 9.07 6.52 28.43
C PRO A 170 8.92 5.84 27.07
N LEU A 171 7.88 6.23 26.34
CA LEU A 171 7.64 5.79 24.97
C LEU A 171 7.66 7.03 24.07
N VAL A 172 8.62 7.12 23.16
CA VAL A 172 8.70 8.23 22.21
C VAL A 172 7.94 7.83 20.96
N VAL A 173 6.89 8.57 20.62
CA VAL A 173 6.04 8.29 19.46
C VAL A 173 6.28 9.33 18.38
N TYR A 174 6.64 8.88 17.18
CA TYR A 174 6.88 9.69 16.00
C TYR A 174 5.71 9.60 15.01
N ASN A 175 5.28 10.76 14.53
CA ASN A 175 4.36 10.90 13.42
C ASN A 175 5.07 11.43 12.18
N PRO A 176 5.37 10.59 11.18
CA PRO A 176 5.99 11.02 9.92
C PRO A 176 5.04 11.76 8.95
N LEU A 177 3.72 11.75 9.20
CA LEU A 177 2.76 12.41 8.32
C LEU A 177 2.75 13.93 8.51
N SER A 178 2.51 14.66 7.40
CA SER A 178 2.38 16.12 7.37
C SER A 178 1.03 16.65 7.87
N ILE A 179 0.35 15.87 8.73
CA ILE A 179 -0.85 16.25 9.47
C ILE A 179 -0.75 15.80 10.94
N PRO A 180 -1.30 16.56 11.91
CA PRO A 180 -1.51 16.03 13.25
C PRO A 180 -2.55 14.91 13.20
N ARG A 181 -2.40 13.90 14.05
CA ARG A 181 -3.36 12.79 14.13
C ARG A 181 -3.43 12.19 15.52
N GLU A 182 -4.56 11.55 15.82
CA GLU A 182 -4.70 10.58 16.91
C GLU A 182 -4.86 9.19 16.31
N ASP A 183 -3.91 8.29 16.52
CA ASP A 183 -3.98 6.94 15.97
C ASP A 183 -3.49 5.89 16.98
N VAL A 184 -3.70 4.62 16.66
CA VAL A 184 -3.13 3.52 17.42
C VAL A 184 -1.62 3.48 17.21
N VAL A 185 -0.87 3.44 18.31
CA VAL A 185 0.55 3.10 18.31
C VAL A 185 0.74 1.72 18.92
N GLU A 186 1.60 0.91 18.31
CA GLU A 186 2.02 -0.39 18.80
C GLU A 186 3.48 -0.29 19.25
N ALA A 187 3.78 -0.80 20.44
CA ALA A 187 5.12 -0.72 21.04
C ALA A 187 5.51 -2.01 21.76
N THR A 188 6.75 -2.44 21.56
CA THR A 188 7.39 -3.45 22.39
C THR A 188 8.03 -2.75 23.60
N VAL A 189 7.46 -2.95 24.78
CA VAL A 189 7.92 -2.30 26.01
C VAL A 189 8.56 -3.33 26.93
N LEU A 190 9.80 -3.09 27.35
CA LEU A 190 10.48 -3.91 28.34
C LEU A 190 9.98 -3.54 29.74
N PHE A 191 9.43 -4.52 30.44
CA PHE A 191 9.03 -4.40 31.84
C PHE A 191 10.05 -5.15 32.71
N PRO A 192 10.79 -4.48 33.61
CA PRO A 192 11.85 -5.10 34.39
C PRO A 192 11.42 -6.33 35.22
N ASN A 193 10.14 -6.38 35.62
CA ASN A 193 9.57 -7.45 36.44
C ASN A 193 8.75 -8.47 35.63
N GLY A 194 9.00 -8.55 34.31
CA GLY A 194 8.23 -9.38 33.38
C GLY A 194 6.95 -8.70 32.88
N ALA A 195 6.30 -9.36 31.91
CA ALA A 195 5.11 -8.82 31.26
C ALA A 195 3.96 -8.62 32.27
N PRO A 196 3.39 -7.40 32.39
CA PRO A 196 2.31 -7.14 33.32
C PRO A 196 0.98 -7.73 32.81
N LYS A 197 -0.01 -7.87 33.71
CA LYS A 197 -1.36 -8.32 33.31
C LYS A 197 -2.11 -7.30 32.46
N ALA A 198 -1.82 -6.01 32.67
CA ALA A 198 -2.38 -4.91 31.93
C ALA A 198 -1.40 -3.73 31.94
N VAL A 199 -1.71 -2.69 31.17
CA VAL A 199 -0.94 -1.45 31.11
C VAL A 199 -1.83 -0.24 31.33
N ARG A 200 -1.20 0.87 31.72
CA ARG A 200 -1.76 2.22 31.69
C ARG A 200 -0.78 3.10 30.96
N VAL A 201 -1.29 3.94 30.07
CA VAL A 201 -0.47 4.88 29.31
C VAL A 201 -0.99 6.28 29.59
N PHE A 202 -0.08 7.21 29.85
CA PHE A 202 -0.39 8.62 30.09
C PHE A 202 0.26 9.47 29.00
N GLY A 203 -0.50 10.42 28.46
CA GLY A 203 -0.04 11.33 27.43
C GLY A 203 0.85 12.46 27.97
N PRO A 204 1.38 13.31 27.07
CA PRO A 204 2.20 14.47 27.44
C PRO A 204 1.51 15.47 28.38
N ASP A 205 0.18 15.46 28.40
CA ASP A 205 -0.67 16.28 29.27
C ASP A 205 -0.90 15.66 30.66
N GLY A 206 -0.34 14.48 30.92
CA GLY A 206 -0.53 13.72 32.16
C GLY A 206 -1.85 12.96 32.24
N ASN A 207 -2.72 13.06 31.23
CA ASN A 207 -3.99 12.34 31.20
C ASN A 207 -3.80 10.90 30.75
N GLN A 208 -4.59 10.00 31.31
CA GLN A 208 -4.58 8.61 30.89
C GLN A 208 -5.25 8.47 29.51
N VAL A 209 -4.61 7.72 28.60
CA VAL A 209 -5.17 7.36 27.29
C VAL A 209 -5.62 5.90 27.27
N PRO A 210 -6.53 5.50 26.35
CA PRO A 210 -6.83 4.09 26.13
C PRO A 210 -5.57 3.30 25.84
N ALA A 211 -5.41 2.17 26.54
CA ALA A 211 -4.26 1.28 26.40
C ALA A 211 -4.66 -0.17 26.66
N GLN A 212 -4.02 -1.10 25.96
CA GLN A 212 -4.16 -2.55 26.17
C GLN A 212 -2.84 -3.27 25.91
N LEU A 213 -2.72 -4.48 26.47
CA LEU A 213 -1.63 -5.40 26.16
C LEU A 213 -2.21 -6.56 25.35
N ALA A 214 -1.67 -6.81 24.16
CA ALA A 214 -2.11 -7.89 23.28
C ALA A 214 -0.89 -8.62 22.72
N GLY A 215 -0.78 -9.93 22.96
CA GLY A 215 0.33 -10.74 22.44
C GLY A 215 1.74 -10.30 22.86
N GLY A 216 1.88 -9.57 23.98
CA GLY A 216 3.15 -8.99 24.42
C GLY A 216 3.42 -7.57 23.89
N THR A 217 2.58 -7.06 22.98
CA THR A 217 2.66 -5.71 22.44
C THR A 217 1.75 -4.76 23.22
N VAL A 218 2.27 -3.58 23.56
CA VAL A 218 1.49 -2.48 24.13
C VAL A 218 0.82 -1.71 23.00
N LEU A 219 -0.50 -1.60 23.04
CA LEU A 219 -1.28 -0.74 22.16
C LEU A 219 -1.80 0.44 22.97
N SER A 220 -1.72 1.65 22.41
CA SER A 220 -2.37 2.84 22.99
C SER A 220 -2.81 3.83 21.92
N LEU A 221 -3.77 4.70 22.25
CA LEU A 221 -4.02 5.87 21.41
C LEU A 221 -2.96 6.94 21.67
N ALA A 222 -2.42 7.50 20.59
CA ALA A 222 -1.45 8.57 20.66
C ALA A 222 -1.84 9.72 19.73
N LYS A 223 -1.93 10.93 20.30
CA LYS A 223 -2.13 12.19 19.61
C LYS A 223 -0.78 12.86 19.41
N VAL A 224 -0.33 12.93 18.16
CA VAL A 224 1.03 13.33 17.81
C VAL A 224 0.98 14.46 16.77
N PRO A 225 1.78 15.53 16.93
CA PRO A 225 1.82 16.62 15.95
C PRO A 225 2.31 16.15 14.58
N SER A 226 2.06 16.96 13.56
CA SER A 226 2.58 16.73 12.20
C SER A 226 4.10 16.69 12.19
N VAL A 227 4.70 15.71 11.49
CA VAL A 227 6.15 15.51 11.35
C VAL A 227 6.87 15.72 12.69
N GLY A 228 6.36 15.08 13.72
CA GLY A 228 6.68 15.44 15.10
C GLY A 228 6.57 14.30 16.08
N TYR A 229 6.97 14.59 17.31
CA TYR A 229 7.15 13.61 18.38
C TYR A 229 6.29 13.93 19.60
N ALA A 230 5.92 12.91 20.35
CA ALA A 230 5.28 13.02 21.66
C ALA A 230 5.83 11.94 22.60
N VAL A 231 5.95 12.26 23.90
CA VAL A 231 6.41 11.33 24.93
C VAL A 231 5.22 10.83 25.75
N TYR A 232 5.12 9.51 25.88
CA TYR A 232 4.11 8.82 26.67
C TYR A 232 4.74 8.09 27.86
N ASP A 233 4.01 7.96 28.96
CA ASP A 233 4.42 7.22 30.15
C ASP A 233 3.67 5.89 30.23
N VAL A 234 4.37 4.79 29.99
CA VAL A 234 3.82 3.42 30.05
C VAL A 234 4.07 2.82 31.42
N ARG A 235 3.01 2.41 32.11
CA ARG A 235 3.06 1.81 33.45
C ARG A 235 2.40 0.45 33.49
N ALA A 236 3.00 -0.47 34.25
CA ALA A 236 2.37 -1.75 34.56
C ALA A 236 1.08 -1.55 35.38
N ALA A 237 0.08 -2.39 35.11
CA ALA A 237 -1.18 -2.41 35.84
C ALA A 237 -1.68 -3.84 36.07
N GLN A 238 -2.58 -4.00 37.05
CA GLN A 238 -3.13 -5.31 37.42
C GLN A 238 -4.42 -5.66 36.68
N ALA A 239 -5.18 -4.66 36.23
CA ALA A 239 -6.46 -4.85 35.57
C ALA A 239 -6.54 -4.03 34.27
N PRO A 240 -7.15 -4.56 33.19
CA PRO A 240 -7.42 -3.80 31.98
C PRO A 240 -8.26 -2.54 32.25
N ALA A 241 -8.19 -1.55 31.36
CA ALA A 241 -9.14 -0.44 31.38
C ALA A 241 -10.48 -0.89 30.76
N PRO A 242 -11.63 -0.30 31.16
CA PRO A 242 -12.91 -0.58 30.53
C PRO A 242 -12.87 -0.28 29.04
N SER A 243 -13.49 -1.15 28.23
CA SER A 243 -13.59 -0.98 26.78
C SER A 243 -14.99 -0.53 26.37
N THR A 244 -15.08 0.44 25.47
CA THR A 244 -16.30 0.78 24.74
C THR A 244 -16.44 -0.01 23.44
N LEU A 245 -15.35 -0.61 22.98
CA LEU A 245 -15.31 -1.49 21.82
C LEU A 245 -15.84 -2.87 22.24
N LYS A 246 -16.58 -3.51 21.35
CA LYS A 246 -17.17 -4.83 21.59
C LYS A 246 -16.71 -5.81 20.53
N VAL A 247 -16.56 -7.06 20.94
CA VAL A 247 -16.27 -8.16 20.05
C VAL A 247 -16.93 -9.44 20.54
N THR A 248 -17.50 -10.18 19.60
CA THR A 248 -18.01 -11.54 19.76
C THR A 248 -17.40 -12.40 18.65
N GLN A 249 -17.61 -13.72 18.65
CA GLN A 249 -17.12 -14.58 17.57
C GLN A 249 -17.74 -14.30 16.18
N SER A 250 -18.74 -13.43 16.08
CA SER A 250 -19.41 -13.08 14.82
C SER A 250 -19.62 -11.58 14.61
N SER A 251 -19.10 -10.73 15.49
CA SER A 251 -19.25 -9.28 15.35
C SER A 251 -18.15 -8.47 16.02
N LEU A 252 -17.88 -7.28 15.47
CA LEU A 252 -17.07 -6.23 16.08
C LEU A 252 -17.86 -4.92 16.08
N GLU A 253 -17.68 -4.10 17.12
CA GLU A 253 -18.28 -2.77 17.19
C GLU A 253 -17.30 -1.75 17.79
N ASN A 254 -17.14 -0.60 17.13
CA ASN A 254 -16.48 0.58 17.69
C ASN A 254 -17.45 1.78 17.68
N ALA A 255 -16.95 3.01 17.83
CA ALA A 255 -17.79 4.21 17.82
C ALA A 255 -18.56 4.41 16.49
N ARG A 256 -18.01 3.94 15.36
CA ARG A 256 -18.53 4.22 14.01
C ARG A 256 -19.13 3.00 13.33
N TYR A 257 -18.46 1.85 13.37
CA TYR A 257 -18.84 0.66 12.63
C TYR A 257 -19.41 -0.44 13.53
N ILE A 258 -20.39 -1.17 12.99
CA ILE A 258 -20.75 -2.52 13.41
C ILE A 258 -20.40 -3.45 12.24
N VAL A 259 -19.50 -4.38 12.47
CA VAL A 259 -19.06 -5.37 11.47
C VAL A 259 -19.58 -6.74 11.88
N LYS A 260 -20.13 -7.50 10.94
CA LYS A 260 -20.56 -8.89 11.16
C LYS A 260 -19.77 -9.85 10.28
N VAL A 261 -19.45 -11.01 10.85
CA VAL A 261 -18.77 -12.12 10.18
C VAL A 261 -19.74 -13.30 10.15
N ASP A 262 -19.94 -13.89 8.97
CA ASP A 262 -20.83 -15.05 8.81
C ASP A 262 -20.14 -16.36 9.20
N GLN A 263 -20.87 -17.48 9.08
CA GLN A 263 -20.36 -18.82 9.41
C GLN A 263 -19.25 -19.30 8.44
N ASN A 264 -19.15 -18.70 7.26
CA ASN A 264 -18.08 -18.97 6.29
C ASN A 264 -16.83 -18.13 6.58
N GLY A 265 -16.87 -17.27 7.60
CA GLY A 265 -15.79 -16.35 7.94
C GLY A 265 -15.71 -15.12 7.02
N ASP A 266 -16.72 -14.89 6.19
CA ASP A 266 -16.80 -13.71 5.31
C ASP A 266 -17.38 -12.51 6.08
N VAL A 267 -16.90 -11.31 5.76
CA VAL A 267 -17.47 -10.07 6.32
C VAL A 267 -18.81 -9.83 5.63
N SER A 268 -19.90 -10.12 6.34
CA SER A 268 -21.26 -10.13 5.79
C SER A 268 -21.98 -8.79 5.87
N SER A 269 -21.53 -7.89 6.74
CA SER A 269 -22.11 -6.56 6.93
C SER A 269 -21.08 -5.62 7.55
N ILE A 270 -21.06 -4.38 7.07
CA ILE A 270 -20.34 -3.25 7.64
C ILE A 270 -21.34 -2.09 7.71
N PHE A 271 -21.91 -1.88 8.89
CA PHE A 271 -22.87 -0.80 9.12
C PHE A 271 -22.16 0.43 9.70
N ASP A 272 -22.23 1.56 9.01
CA ASP A 272 -21.77 2.87 9.49
C ASP A 272 -22.88 3.56 10.29
N LYS A 273 -22.66 3.70 11.60
CA LYS A 273 -23.58 4.36 12.55
C LYS A 273 -23.68 5.87 12.35
N THR A 274 -22.63 6.50 11.83
CA THR A 274 -22.60 7.95 11.59
C THR A 274 -23.41 8.31 10.36
N LEU A 275 -23.28 7.51 9.30
CA LEU A 275 -24.05 7.69 8.07
C LEU A 275 -25.43 7.02 8.13
N ASN A 276 -25.65 6.13 9.11
CA ASN A 276 -26.82 5.27 9.23
C ASN A 276 -27.04 4.43 7.96
N ARG A 277 -25.96 3.78 7.47
CA ARG A 277 -25.97 3.03 6.20
C ARG A 277 -25.21 1.72 6.32
N GLU A 278 -25.72 0.70 5.65
CA GLU A 278 -25.00 -0.52 5.33
C GLU A 278 -24.08 -0.26 4.12
N LEU A 279 -22.82 -0.69 4.18
CA LEU A 279 -21.86 -0.50 3.09
C LEU A 279 -21.88 -1.66 2.09
N LEU A 280 -22.19 -2.88 2.55
CA LEU A 280 -22.14 -4.09 1.74
C LEU A 280 -23.53 -4.56 1.32
N SER A 281 -23.74 -4.80 0.03
CA SER A 281 -24.99 -5.39 -0.49
C SER A 281 -24.99 -6.92 -0.43
N ALA A 282 -23.81 -7.52 -0.34
CA ALA A 282 -23.57 -8.94 -0.11
C ALA A 282 -22.21 -9.12 0.60
N PRO A 283 -21.90 -10.30 1.18
CA PRO A 283 -20.64 -10.49 1.89
C PRO A 283 -19.41 -10.13 1.05
N ALA A 284 -18.41 -9.51 1.68
CA ALA A 284 -17.10 -9.33 1.10
C ALA A 284 -16.32 -10.66 1.20
N ARG A 285 -15.77 -11.11 0.07
CA ARG A 285 -15.21 -12.47 -0.09
C ARG A 285 -13.86 -12.44 -0.77
N LEU A 286 -13.10 -13.52 -0.61
CA LEU A 286 -11.90 -13.77 -1.40
C LEU A 286 -12.27 -14.68 -2.58
N ALA A 287 -12.20 -14.14 -3.79
CA ALA A 287 -12.47 -14.85 -5.04
C ALA A 287 -11.17 -15.37 -5.64
N ILE A 288 -11.17 -16.63 -6.08
CA ILE A 288 -10.09 -17.20 -6.88
C ILE A 288 -10.57 -17.24 -8.33
N LYS A 289 -9.93 -16.45 -9.19
CA LYS A 289 -10.19 -16.41 -10.63
C LYS A 289 -9.15 -17.22 -11.36
N THR A 290 -9.55 -17.85 -12.47
CA THR A 290 -8.58 -18.41 -13.43
C THR A 290 -7.75 -17.28 -14.03
N ASP A 291 -6.45 -17.54 -14.17
CA ASP A 291 -5.52 -16.65 -14.84
C ASP A 291 -4.53 -17.51 -15.63
N LYS A 292 -4.75 -17.62 -16.94
CA LYS A 292 -3.94 -18.41 -17.87
C LYS A 292 -3.79 -17.63 -19.18
N PRO A 293 -3.03 -16.52 -19.15
CA PRO A 293 -2.75 -15.75 -20.34
C PRO A 293 -2.11 -16.60 -21.45
N VAL A 294 -2.44 -16.32 -22.70
CA VAL A 294 -1.93 -17.04 -23.89
C VAL A 294 -0.43 -16.82 -24.05
N ASP A 295 0.01 -15.57 -23.86
CA ASP A 295 1.37 -15.10 -24.03
C ASP A 295 1.86 -14.33 -22.81
N TRP A 296 3.19 -14.31 -22.62
CA TRP A 296 3.90 -13.54 -21.59
C TRP A 296 3.24 -13.59 -20.19
N PRO A 297 3.22 -14.75 -19.52
CA PRO A 297 2.33 -14.98 -18.38
C PRO A 297 2.46 -13.99 -17.22
N ALA A 298 3.67 -13.53 -16.90
CA ALA A 298 3.89 -12.50 -15.88
C ALA A 298 3.40 -11.10 -16.29
N TRP A 299 3.43 -10.77 -17.59
CA TRP A 299 3.03 -9.47 -18.14
C TRP A 299 1.53 -9.37 -18.37
N ASN A 300 0.98 -10.35 -19.09
CA ASN A 300 -0.39 -10.31 -19.59
C ASN A 300 -1.36 -10.82 -18.55
N MET A 301 -2.58 -10.31 -18.59
CA MET A 301 -3.75 -10.88 -17.94
C MET A 301 -4.87 -10.77 -18.95
N ASP A 302 -5.37 -11.86 -19.52
CA ASP A 302 -6.24 -11.79 -20.70
C ASP A 302 -7.71 -11.54 -20.35
N TRP A 303 -8.41 -10.75 -21.17
CA TRP A 303 -9.82 -10.40 -20.94
C TRP A 303 -10.72 -11.64 -20.93
N GLU A 304 -10.42 -12.63 -21.78
CA GLU A 304 -11.19 -13.87 -21.89
C GLU A 304 -11.27 -14.65 -20.57
N ASP A 305 -10.24 -14.57 -19.74
CA ASP A 305 -10.26 -15.10 -18.38
C ASP A 305 -10.92 -14.13 -17.39
N GLN A 306 -10.60 -12.83 -17.49
CA GLN A 306 -11.05 -11.84 -16.51
C GLN A 306 -12.54 -11.52 -16.57
N LYS A 307 -13.23 -11.74 -17.70
CA LYS A 307 -14.68 -11.58 -17.79
C LYS A 307 -15.46 -12.71 -17.14
N LEU A 308 -14.83 -13.87 -16.92
CA LEU A 308 -15.49 -15.04 -16.35
C LEU A 308 -15.73 -14.87 -14.84
N PRO A 309 -16.77 -15.53 -14.30
CA PRO A 309 -16.96 -15.58 -12.85
C PRO A 309 -15.78 -16.28 -12.16
N PRO A 310 -15.55 -16.04 -10.86
CA PRO A 310 -14.56 -16.78 -10.09
C PRO A 310 -14.79 -18.29 -10.19
N ARG A 311 -13.71 -19.06 -10.34
CA ARG A 311 -13.81 -20.53 -10.37
C ARG A 311 -14.13 -21.10 -9.00
N SER A 312 -13.72 -20.40 -7.95
CA SER A 312 -14.01 -20.72 -6.57
C SER A 312 -13.92 -19.45 -5.70
N TYR A 313 -14.39 -19.57 -4.47
CA TYR A 313 -14.13 -18.60 -3.42
C TYR A 313 -13.37 -19.31 -2.31
N VAL A 314 -12.55 -18.59 -1.56
CA VAL A 314 -11.97 -19.12 -0.33
C VAL A 314 -13.12 -19.44 0.62
N GLY A 315 -13.41 -20.73 0.74
CA GLY A 315 -14.54 -21.26 1.49
C GLY A 315 -14.12 -22.54 2.18
N GLY A 316 -14.81 -22.87 3.27
CA GLY A 316 -14.49 -24.00 4.14
C GLY A 316 -14.93 -23.70 5.57
N PRO A 317 -14.83 -24.67 6.50
CA PRO A 317 -15.15 -24.42 7.91
C PRO A 317 -14.20 -23.36 8.47
N ALA A 318 -14.71 -22.14 8.65
CA ALA A 318 -13.94 -21.05 9.19
C ALA A 318 -13.62 -21.32 10.67
N LYS A 319 -12.33 -21.25 11.02
CA LYS A 319 -11.91 -21.20 12.42
C LYS A 319 -11.86 -19.73 12.83
N ILE A 320 -12.82 -19.32 13.65
CA ILE A 320 -12.94 -17.93 14.10
C ILE A 320 -12.56 -17.84 15.58
N ARG A 321 -11.65 -16.93 15.91
CA ARG A 321 -11.27 -16.64 17.29
C ARG A 321 -11.06 -15.14 17.53
N ILE A 322 -11.36 -14.71 18.75
CA ILE A 322 -11.05 -13.35 19.20
C ILE A 322 -9.55 -13.32 19.53
N VAL A 323 -8.80 -12.45 18.85
CA VAL A 323 -7.35 -12.28 19.08
C VAL A 323 -7.02 -10.99 19.82
N GLU A 324 -7.92 -10.01 19.79
CA GLU A 324 -7.81 -8.79 20.60
C GLU A 324 -9.17 -8.39 21.16
N ASN A 325 -9.17 -8.02 22.44
CA ASN A 325 -10.34 -7.53 23.16
C ASN A 325 -9.91 -6.48 24.19
N GLY A 326 -9.90 -5.22 23.77
CA GLY A 326 -9.53 -4.13 24.66
C GLY A 326 -10.00 -2.75 24.18
N PRO A 327 -9.74 -1.71 24.98
CA PRO A 327 -10.21 -0.35 24.75
C PRO A 327 -9.58 0.38 23.56
N VAL A 328 -8.49 -0.15 22.97
CA VAL A 328 -7.79 0.44 21.83
C VAL A 328 -8.19 -0.24 20.54
N ARG A 329 -8.29 -1.57 20.54
CA ARG A 329 -8.58 -2.37 19.37
C ARG A 329 -9.24 -3.70 19.75
N VAL A 330 -10.19 -4.09 18.93
CA VAL A 330 -10.82 -5.42 18.94
C VAL A 330 -10.58 -6.10 17.60
N ALA A 331 -10.37 -7.42 17.62
CA ALA A 331 -10.05 -8.16 16.41
C ALA A 331 -10.53 -9.62 16.42
N LEU A 332 -11.01 -10.06 15.26
CA LEU A 332 -11.34 -11.44 14.94
C LEU A 332 -10.33 -11.99 13.94
N GLU A 333 -9.76 -13.15 14.26
CA GLU A 333 -8.97 -13.94 13.31
C GLU A 333 -9.84 -15.04 12.70
N VAL A 334 -9.81 -15.14 11.38
CA VAL A 334 -10.50 -16.13 10.57
C VAL A 334 -9.45 -16.94 9.81
N THR A 335 -9.35 -18.24 10.09
CA THR A 335 -8.46 -19.15 9.35
C THR A 335 -9.28 -20.06 8.44
N ARG A 336 -8.86 -20.15 7.17
CA ARG A 336 -9.46 -20.96 6.09
C ARG A 336 -8.38 -21.58 5.21
N GLU A 337 -8.76 -22.61 4.46
CA GLU A 337 -7.90 -23.26 3.46
C GLU A 337 -8.68 -23.41 2.16
N ALA A 338 -8.03 -23.15 1.03
CA ALA A 338 -8.62 -23.32 -0.30
C ALA A 338 -7.51 -23.52 -1.33
N GLU A 339 -7.72 -24.44 -2.28
CA GLU A 339 -6.81 -24.70 -3.40
C GLU A 339 -5.32 -24.87 -3.00
N GLY A 340 -5.07 -25.58 -1.90
CA GLY A 340 -3.72 -25.85 -1.37
C GLY A 340 -3.06 -24.66 -0.65
N SER A 341 -3.75 -23.54 -0.51
CA SER A 341 -3.30 -22.33 0.18
C SER A 341 -3.97 -22.17 1.55
N ARG A 342 -3.27 -21.55 2.50
CA ARG A 342 -3.78 -21.22 3.83
C ARG A 342 -4.02 -19.71 3.94
N PHE A 343 -5.19 -19.32 4.42
CA PHE A 343 -5.62 -17.93 4.54
C PHE A 343 -5.92 -17.61 5.99
N VAL A 344 -5.21 -16.64 6.57
CA VAL A 344 -5.50 -16.09 7.89
C VAL A 344 -5.83 -14.61 7.70
N GLN A 345 -7.06 -14.24 8.03
CA GLN A 345 -7.51 -12.85 8.00
C GLN A 345 -7.78 -12.34 9.41
N THR A 346 -7.25 -11.16 9.75
CA THR A 346 -7.53 -10.47 11.00
C THR A 346 -8.38 -9.24 10.71
N ILE A 347 -9.67 -9.33 11.01
CA ILE A 347 -10.64 -8.23 10.87
C ILE A 347 -10.61 -7.44 12.18
N ARG A 348 -10.33 -6.15 12.11
CA ARG A 348 -10.13 -5.32 13.32
C ARG A 348 -10.79 -3.95 13.23
N LEU A 349 -11.26 -3.49 14.38
CA LEU A 349 -11.76 -2.13 14.61
C LEU A 349 -11.00 -1.50 15.77
N SER A 350 -10.55 -0.27 15.55
CA SER A 350 -9.81 0.52 16.53
C SER A 350 -10.67 1.63 17.14
N ALA A 351 -10.18 2.20 18.24
CA ALA A 351 -10.60 3.50 18.77
C ALA A 351 -9.89 4.66 18.02
N GLY A 352 -10.21 5.91 18.37
CA GLY A 352 -9.57 7.11 17.79
C GLY A 352 -9.80 7.25 16.28
N ASP A 353 -8.94 7.99 15.58
CA ASP A 353 -9.09 8.18 14.12
C ASP A 353 -8.89 6.86 13.36
N GLY A 354 -8.11 5.93 13.91
CA GLY A 354 -7.97 4.56 13.42
C GLY A 354 -9.31 3.82 13.30
N GLY A 355 -10.29 4.19 14.13
CA GLY A 355 -11.65 3.64 14.10
C GLY A 355 -12.52 4.07 12.92
N ASN A 356 -12.04 4.99 12.07
CA ASN A 356 -12.75 5.46 10.88
C ASN A 356 -12.56 4.57 9.64
N ARG A 357 -12.04 3.36 9.83
CA ARG A 357 -11.93 2.33 8.79
C ARG A 357 -12.05 0.93 9.40
N VAL A 358 -12.53 -0.02 8.61
CA VAL A 358 -12.43 -1.45 8.91
C VAL A 358 -11.13 -1.95 8.30
N GLU A 359 -10.23 -2.52 9.10
CA GLU A 359 -8.96 -3.06 8.61
C GLU A 359 -9.02 -4.59 8.55
N ILE A 360 -8.47 -5.15 7.47
CA ILE A 360 -8.33 -6.59 7.26
C ILE A 360 -6.85 -6.87 7.01
N GLY A 361 -6.18 -7.38 8.03
CA GLY A 361 -4.83 -7.93 7.90
C GLY A 361 -4.90 -9.33 7.29
N ASN A 362 -3.97 -9.65 6.40
CA ASN A 362 -3.92 -10.93 5.71
C ASN A 362 -2.54 -11.55 5.88
N VAL A 363 -2.53 -12.81 6.27
CA VAL A 363 -1.36 -13.69 6.26
C VAL A 363 -1.73 -14.90 5.41
N ILE A 364 -1.14 -15.02 4.22
CA ILE A 364 -1.49 -16.04 3.24
C ILE A 364 -0.26 -16.85 2.88
N ASP A 365 -0.34 -18.16 3.11
CA ASP A 365 0.63 -19.12 2.58
C ASP A 365 0.09 -19.61 1.23
N TRP A 366 0.52 -18.96 0.15
CA TRP A 366 -0.01 -19.10 -1.20
C TRP A 366 0.72 -20.18 -2.00
N LYS A 367 -0.04 -21.10 -2.61
CA LYS A 367 0.44 -22.15 -3.53
C LYS A 367 -0.53 -22.42 -4.68
N THR A 368 -1.53 -21.56 -4.87
CA THR A 368 -2.58 -21.79 -5.85
C THR A 368 -2.08 -21.39 -7.24
N SER A 369 -2.16 -22.31 -8.20
CA SER A 369 -1.66 -22.12 -9.57
C SER A 369 -2.72 -21.58 -10.53
N ALA A 370 -2.26 -20.94 -11.60
CA ALA A 370 -3.08 -20.40 -12.69
C ALA A 370 -4.27 -19.59 -12.17
N ALA A 371 -3.97 -18.64 -11.27
CA ALA A 371 -4.98 -17.91 -10.53
C ALA A 371 -4.60 -16.48 -10.14
N ASN A 372 -5.64 -15.64 -10.11
CA ASN A 372 -5.66 -14.34 -9.45
C ASN A 372 -6.57 -14.42 -8.21
N LEU A 373 -6.01 -14.11 -7.03
CA LEU A 373 -6.77 -13.92 -5.82
C LEU A 373 -7.26 -12.47 -5.75
N LYS A 374 -8.58 -12.26 -5.65
CA LYS A 374 -9.18 -10.92 -5.51
C LYS A 374 -10.04 -10.83 -4.25
N ALA A 375 -9.90 -9.75 -3.48
CA ALA A 375 -10.91 -9.38 -2.50
C ALA A 375 -12.05 -8.67 -3.22
N THR A 376 -13.28 -9.16 -3.06
CA THR A 376 -14.47 -8.64 -3.73
C THR A 376 -15.37 -7.92 -2.73
N PHE A 377 -15.82 -6.71 -3.09
CA PHE A 377 -16.64 -5.85 -2.26
C PHE A 377 -17.93 -5.50 -3.02
N PRO A 378 -19.02 -6.27 -2.86
CA PRO A 378 -20.34 -5.88 -3.35
C PRO A 378 -20.88 -4.76 -2.46
N LEU A 379 -20.99 -3.55 -3.01
CA LEU A 379 -21.36 -2.35 -2.26
C LEU A 379 -22.84 -2.03 -2.40
N THR A 380 -23.37 -1.26 -1.44
CA THR A 380 -24.68 -0.62 -1.54
C THR A 380 -24.65 0.67 -2.36
N ALA A 381 -23.49 1.33 -2.45
CA ALA A 381 -23.23 2.42 -3.39
C ALA A 381 -23.25 1.89 -4.83
N SER A 382 -23.81 2.68 -5.75
CA SER A 382 -23.89 2.31 -7.16
C SER A 382 -23.53 3.51 -8.06
N ASN A 383 -22.57 3.32 -8.95
CA ASN A 383 -22.14 4.32 -9.91
C ASN A 383 -21.47 3.64 -11.12
N PRO A 384 -21.74 4.04 -12.37
CA PRO A 384 -20.99 3.54 -13.53
C PRO A 384 -19.49 3.86 -13.45
N MET A 385 -19.10 4.94 -12.76
CA MET A 385 -17.71 5.37 -12.62
C MET A 385 -17.15 5.05 -11.23
N ALA A 386 -15.87 4.66 -11.16
CA ALA A 386 -15.07 4.62 -9.95
C ALA A 386 -13.80 5.47 -10.12
N THR A 387 -13.28 5.97 -9.00
CA THR A 387 -12.04 6.77 -8.95
C THR A 387 -10.87 5.95 -8.42
N TYR A 388 -9.72 6.03 -9.09
CA TYR A 388 -8.51 5.28 -8.76
C TYR A 388 -7.35 6.24 -8.47
N ASN A 389 -6.63 6.02 -7.38
CA ASN A 389 -5.47 6.83 -7.00
C ASN A 389 -4.25 6.47 -7.85
N LEU A 390 -3.63 7.46 -8.49
CA LEU A 390 -2.40 7.33 -9.29
C LEU A 390 -1.21 8.02 -8.60
N ASP A 391 -1.21 8.03 -7.26
CA ASP A 391 -0.28 8.77 -6.39
C ASP A 391 -0.41 10.30 -6.48
N ILE A 392 0.16 10.92 -7.52
CA ILE A 392 0.14 12.39 -7.72
C ILE A 392 -1.19 12.91 -8.27
N GLY A 393 -2.14 12.02 -8.51
CA GLY A 393 -3.45 12.34 -9.06
C GLY A 393 -4.44 11.18 -8.92
N ALA A 394 -5.57 11.31 -9.60
CA ALA A 394 -6.58 10.26 -9.66
C ALA A 394 -7.22 10.23 -11.04
N ILE A 395 -7.71 9.06 -11.44
CA ILE A 395 -8.43 8.87 -12.70
C ILE A 395 -9.79 8.21 -12.45
N GLU A 396 -10.77 8.55 -13.29
CA GLU A 396 -12.07 7.87 -13.31
C GLU A 396 -12.09 6.81 -14.41
N ARG A 397 -12.61 5.62 -14.08
CA ARG A 397 -12.84 4.51 -15.00
C ARG A 397 -14.28 4.00 -14.88
N GLY A 398 -14.81 3.52 -16.01
CA GLY A 398 -16.10 2.83 -16.07
C GLY A 398 -16.00 1.39 -15.57
N ASN A 399 -17.04 0.61 -15.85
CA ASN A 399 -17.00 -0.85 -15.69
C ASN A 399 -15.97 -1.47 -16.64
N ASN A 400 -15.49 -2.67 -16.26
CA ASN A 400 -14.59 -3.46 -17.06
C ASN A 400 -15.14 -3.71 -18.48
N ASP A 401 -14.31 -3.51 -19.49
CA ASP A 401 -14.55 -3.89 -20.89
C ASP A 401 -13.35 -4.66 -21.47
N ASP A 402 -13.39 -5.02 -22.75
CA ASP A 402 -12.36 -5.80 -23.44
C ASP A 402 -11.02 -5.04 -23.64
N HIS A 403 -10.97 -3.75 -23.32
CA HIS A 403 -9.77 -2.92 -23.40
C HIS A 403 -9.26 -2.49 -22.02
N LYS A 404 -10.17 -2.29 -21.05
CA LYS A 404 -9.88 -1.71 -19.73
C LYS A 404 -10.58 -2.51 -18.63
N TYR A 405 -9.83 -3.33 -17.90
CA TYR A 405 -10.40 -4.22 -16.88
C TYR A 405 -9.50 -4.51 -15.68
N GLU A 406 -8.24 -4.10 -15.69
CA GLU A 406 -7.36 -4.09 -14.52
C GLU A 406 -6.71 -2.71 -14.46
N VAL A 407 -6.98 -1.98 -13.38
CA VAL A 407 -6.60 -0.58 -13.21
C VAL A 407 -5.59 -0.47 -12.10
N VAL A 408 -4.53 0.29 -12.34
CA VAL A 408 -3.57 0.62 -11.29
C VAL A 408 -4.24 1.50 -10.23
N SER A 409 -4.17 1.10 -8.97
CA SER A 409 -4.50 1.93 -7.81
C SER A 409 -3.33 1.94 -6.84
N HIS A 410 -2.88 3.12 -6.43
CA HIS A 410 -1.71 3.23 -5.58
C HIS A 410 -2.05 2.91 -4.12
N GLN A 411 -2.74 3.82 -3.42
CA GLN A 411 -3.09 3.60 -2.00
C GLN A 411 -4.59 3.40 -1.77
N TRP A 412 -5.42 3.76 -2.74
CA TRP A 412 -6.87 3.67 -2.62
C TRP A 412 -7.58 3.68 -3.98
N PHE A 413 -8.82 3.21 -3.97
CA PHE A 413 -9.80 3.39 -5.04
C PHE A 413 -11.19 3.48 -4.43
N ASP A 414 -12.10 4.18 -5.09
CA ASP A 414 -13.34 4.69 -4.49
C ASP A 414 -14.55 4.50 -5.39
N LEU A 415 -15.66 4.11 -4.77
CA LEU A 415 -16.99 4.17 -5.36
C LEU A 415 -17.85 5.16 -4.57
N THR A 416 -17.89 6.41 -5.05
CA THR A 416 -18.87 7.39 -4.63
C THR A 416 -20.20 7.07 -5.29
N ASP A 417 -21.28 6.95 -4.51
CA ASP A 417 -22.62 6.70 -5.03
C ASP A 417 -23.04 7.80 -6.01
N LYS A 418 -23.83 7.46 -7.04
CA LYS A 418 -24.27 8.42 -8.06
C LYS A 418 -25.02 9.64 -7.49
N THR A 419 -25.57 9.55 -6.28
CA THR A 419 -26.21 10.67 -5.59
C THR A 419 -25.24 11.69 -5.00
N ASP A 420 -23.93 11.40 -5.00
CA ASP A 420 -22.89 12.18 -4.30
C ASP A 420 -23.21 12.40 -2.80
N ALA A 421 -24.00 11.50 -2.19
CA ALA A 421 -24.38 11.61 -0.79
C ALA A 421 -23.48 10.77 0.13
N PHE A 422 -22.94 9.66 -0.38
CA PHE A 422 -22.04 8.77 0.35
C PHE A 422 -21.19 7.95 -0.63
N GLY A 423 -20.15 7.31 -0.12
CA GLY A 423 -19.36 6.35 -0.87
C GLY A 423 -18.56 5.41 0.02
N VAL A 424 -17.86 4.48 -0.63
CA VAL A 424 -16.95 3.55 0.02
C VAL A 424 -15.61 3.59 -0.69
N THR A 425 -14.57 3.88 0.07
CA THR A 425 -13.19 3.77 -0.36
C THR A 425 -12.61 2.43 0.10
N VAL A 426 -11.95 1.73 -0.81
CA VAL A 426 -11.04 0.62 -0.49
C VAL A 426 -9.61 1.16 -0.38
N LEU A 427 -8.97 0.91 0.75
CA LEU A 427 -7.60 1.32 1.07
C LEU A 427 -6.66 0.12 0.93
N SER A 428 -5.45 0.34 0.43
CA SER A 428 -4.43 -0.68 0.20
C SER A 428 -3.08 -0.22 0.72
N ASP A 429 -2.34 -1.11 1.37
CA ASP A 429 -1.00 -0.79 1.88
C ASP A 429 0.13 -1.07 0.87
N CYS A 430 -0.06 -2.04 -0.03
CA CYS A 430 0.94 -2.40 -1.04
C CYS A 430 0.40 -3.26 -2.21
N LYS A 431 -0.91 -3.22 -2.48
CA LYS A 431 -1.53 -3.91 -3.62
C LYS A 431 -1.97 -2.88 -4.65
N TYR A 432 -1.63 -3.14 -5.91
CA TYR A 432 -1.71 -2.12 -6.97
C TYR A 432 -2.70 -2.43 -8.10
N GLY A 433 -3.21 -3.67 -8.18
CA GLY A 433 -4.21 -4.07 -9.16
C GLY A 433 -5.62 -3.97 -8.58
N SER A 434 -6.55 -3.35 -9.30
CA SER A 434 -7.95 -3.22 -8.89
C SER A 434 -8.87 -3.17 -10.10
N ASP A 435 -10.13 -3.56 -9.94
CA ASP A 435 -11.09 -3.54 -11.03
C ASP A 435 -12.54 -3.32 -10.58
N LYS A 436 -13.45 -3.21 -11.56
CA LYS A 436 -14.87 -2.96 -11.36
C LYS A 436 -15.72 -3.67 -12.42
N PRO A 437 -16.20 -4.90 -12.14
CA PRO A 437 -16.97 -5.65 -13.13
C PRO A 437 -18.36 -5.07 -13.43
N ASP A 438 -18.94 -4.31 -12.51
CA ASP A 438 -20.29 -3.75 -12.60
C ASP A 438 -20.44 -2.46 -11.77
N ASP A 439 -21.65 -1.88 -11.72
CA ASP A 439 -21.91 -0.57 -11.12
C ASP A 439 -21.71 -0.51 -9.61
N ASN A 440 -21.62 -1.65 -8.90
CA ASN A 440 -21.61 -1.69 -7.45
C ASN A 440 -20.56 -2.63 -6.84
N THR A 441 -19.76 -3.31 -7.65
CA THR A 441 -18.71 -4.21 -7.16
C THR A 441 -17.33 -3.63 -7.42
N LEU A 442 -16.56 -3.47 -6.34
CA LEU A 442 -15.14 -3.16 -6.39
C LEU A 442 -14.34 -4.44 -6.09
N ARG A 443 -13.20 -4.65 -6.76
CA ARG A 443 -12.26 -5.72 -6.38
C ARG A 443 -10.82 -5.23 -6.30
N LEU A 444 -10.11 -5.72 -5.28
CA LEU A 444 -8.66 -5.52 -5.10
C LEU A 444 -7.95 -6.83 -5.45
N THR A 445 -7.01 -6.80 -6.38
CA THR A 445 -6.17 -7.95 -6.74
C THR A 445 -5.04 -8.10 -5.72
N LEU A 446 -4.96 -9.28 -5.09
CA LEU A 446 -4.12 -9.52 -3.92
C LEU A 446 -2.84 -10.29 -4.27
N LEU A 447 -2.98 -11.43 -4.94
CA LEU A 447 -1.91 -12.37 -5.26
C LEU A 447 -2.19 -12.99 -6.63
N ARG A 448 -1.12 -13.34 -7.36
CA ARG A 448 -1.21 -13.83 -8.73
C ARG A 448 -0.12 -14.86 -9.02
N THR A 449 -0.53 -16.04 -9.47
CA THR A 449 0.37 -17.03 -10.08
C THR A 449 -0.20 -17.39 -11.45
N PRO A 450 0.37 -16.86 -12.55
CA PRO A 450 -0.19 -17.08 -13.86
C PRO A 450 -0.02 -18.53 -14.32
N GLY A 451 -0.99 -19.02 -15.10
CA GLY A 451 -0.87 -20.25 -15.84
C GLY A 451 -0.01 -20.03 -17.09
N ILE A 452 0.71 -21.06 -17.52
CA ILE A 452 1.51 -20.99 -18.74
C ILE A 452 0.62 -21.31 -19.93
N GLY A 453 0.42 -20.31 -20.80
CA GLY A 453 -0.26 -20.44 -22.08
C GLY A 453 0.58 -21.20 -23.11
N THR A 454 0.00 -21.42 -24.29
CA THR A 454 0.65 -22.14 -25.40
C THR A 454 1.00 -21.22 -26.59
N GLY A 455 0.89 -19.88 -26.41
CA GLY A 455 1.03 -18.91 -27.51
C GLY A 455 2.46 -18.73 -28.01
N ASN A 456 3.44 -18.67 -27.10
CA ASN A 456 4.84 -18.41 -27.43
C ASN A 456 5.72 -19.66 -27.31
N ALA A 457 6.78 -19.71 -28.13
CA ALA A 457 7.77 -20.79 -28.13
C ALA A 457 8.79 -20.71 -26.97
N GLN A 458 8.66 -19.72 -26.07
CA GLN A 458 9.52 -19.55 -24.91
C GLN A 458 8.97 -20.32 -23.71
N ASP A 459 9.85 -21.05 -23.02
CA ASP A 459 9.53 -21.75 -21.79
C ASP A 459 9.55 -20.77 -20.61
N TYR A 460 8.36 -20.44 -20.08
CA TYR A 460 8.15 -19.63 -18.89
C TYR A 460 7.81 -20.47 -17.66
N ALA A 461 8.30 -21.72 -17.58
CA ALA A 461 7.97 -22.65 -16.49
C ALA A 461 8.22 -22.06 -15.09
N ASP A 462 9.19 -21.17 -14.93
CA ASP A 462 9.47 -20.48 -13.66
C ASP A 462 8.29 -19.63 -13.18
N GLN A 463 7.50 -19.07 -14.09
CA GLN A 463 6.36 -18.20 -13.76
C GLN A 463 5.16 -19.00 -13.20
N SER A 464 5.13 -20.32 -13.42
CA SER A 464 4.04 -21.20 -12.92
C SER A 464 4.03 -21.36 -11.39
N THR A 465 5.10 -20.95 -10.73
CA THR A 465 5.25 -20.91 -9.27
C THR A 465 5.55 -19.50 -8.76
N GLN A 466 5.42 -18.49 -9.61
CA GLN A 466 5.58 -17.09 -9.22
C GLN A 466 4.63 -16.77 -8.05
N ASP A 467 5.12 -15.97 -7.09
CA ASP A 467 4.41 -15.58 -5.87
C ASP A 467 4.03 -16.73 -4.92
N TRP A 468 4.46 -17.97 -5.16
CA TRP A 468 4.33 -19.01 -4.14
C TRP A 468 5.11 -18.64 -2.88
N GLY A 469 4.49 -18.84 -1.72
CA GLY A 469 5.11 -18.58 -0.43
C GLY A 469 4.25 -17.72 0.49
N HIS A 470 4.92 -17.04 1.41
CA HIS A 470 4.29 -16.31 2.49
C HIS A 470 4.08 -14.84 2.15
N HIS A 471 2.84 -14.35 2.31
CA HIS A 471 2.48 -12.96 2.04
C HIS A 471 1.76 -12.33 3.22
N GLU A 472 2.15 -11.10 3.53
CA GLU A 472 1.55 -10.29 4.57
C GLU A 472 1.19 -8.90 4.03
N PHE A 473 -0.06 -8.50 4.17
CA PHE A 473 -0.55 -7.20 3.71
C PHE A 473 -1.84 -6.81 4.41
N VAL A 474 -2.19 -5.52 4.35
CA VAL A 474 -3.40 -4.98 4.96
C VAL A 474 -4.17 -4.20 3.90
N TYR A 475 -5.48 -4.40 3.86
CA TYR A 475 -6.39 -3.50 3.17
C TYR A 475 -7.48 -3.04 4.15
N GLY A 476 -8.21 -2.00 3.78
CA GLY A 476 -9.31 -1.51 4.61
C GLY A 476 -10.46 -0.94 3.80
N LEU A 477 -11.59 -0.77 4.47
CA LEU A 477 -12.78 -0.09 3.93
C LEU A 477 -13.10 1.11 4.80
N ALA A 478 -13.29 2.25 4.17
CA ALA A 478 -13.73 3.48 4.81
C ALA A 478 -14.96 4.01 4.08
N ALA A 479 -16.03 4.25 4.83
CA ALA A 479 -17.18 4.97 4.30
C ALA A 479 -16.91 6.46 4.35
N HIS A 480 -17.59 7.21 3.48
CA HIS A 480 -17.58 8.67 3.55
C HIS A 480 -18.93 9.25 3.17
N ALA A 481 -19.15 10.49 3.64
CA ALA A 481 -20.23 11.33 3.13
C ALA A 481 -19.68 12.16 1.97
N LEU A 482 -20.55 12.48 1.02
CA LEU A 482 -20.18 13.20 -0.20
C LEU A 482 -19.21 12.39 -1.06
N GLY A 483 -18.20 13.04 -1.64
CA GLY A 483 -17.18 12.40 -2.48
C GLY A 483 -15.83 12.25 -1.78
N TRP A 484 -14.95 11.45 -2.38
CA TRP A 484 -13.62 11.11 -1.86
C TRP A 484 -12.73 12.33 -1.53
N ARG A 485 -12.90 13.45 -2.24
CA ARG A 485 -12.13 14.69 -1.99
C ARG A 485 -12.51 15.31 -0.64
N GLN A 486 -13.80 15.42 -0.38
CA GLN A 486 -14.35 15.94 0.88
C GLN A 486 -14.06 14.98 2.04
N ALA A 487 -14.07 13.68 1.75
CA ALA A 487 -13.66 12.63 2.67
C ALA A 487 -12.17 12.67 3.02
N GLN A 488 -11.37 13.42 2.26
CA GLN A 488 -9.91 13.45 2.37
C GLN A 488 -9.31 12.03 2.32
N THR A 489 -9.79 11.23 1.37
CA THR A 489 -9.43 9.82 1.25
C THR A 489 -7.92 9.57 1.23
N ASP A 490 -7.12 10.47 0.62
CA ASP A 490 -5.66 10.38 0.64
C ASP A 490 -5.09 10.31 2.07
N TRP A 491 -5.64 11.08 3.02
CA TRP A 491 -5.19 11.02 4.41
C TRP A 491 -5.59 9.73 5.11
N HIS A 492 -6.74 9.15 4.77
CA HIS A 492 -7.12 7.82 5.25
C HIS A 492 -6.15 6.75 4.75
N ALA A 493 -5.77 6.82 3.48
CA ALA A 493 -4.84 5.89 2.85
C ALA A 493 -3.42 6.04 3.40
N GLN A 494 -2.92 7.27 3.57
CA GLN A 494 -1.61 7.55 4.17
C GLN A 494 -1.54 7.11 5.64
N ARG A 495 -2.61 7.28 6.42
CA ARG A 495 -2.67 6.79 7.81
C ARG A 495 -2.55 5.27 7.90
N LEU A 496 -3.18 4.53 6.98
CA LEU A 496 -3.05 3.07 6.89
C LEU A 496 -1.62 2.66 6.50
N ASN A 497 -1.03 3.36 5.54
CA ASN A 497 0.28 3.04 4.98
C ASN A 497 1.42 3.37 5.93
N GLN A 498 1.33 4.50 6.64
CA GLN A 498 2.39 5.03 7.49
C GLN A 498 1.89 5.15 8.96
N PRO A 499 1.88 4.06 9.74
CA PRO A 499 1.49 4.08 11.16
C PRO A 499 2.35 5.03 12.01
N LEU A 500 1.90 5.29 13.23
CA LEU A 500 2.75 5.91 14.26
C LEU A 500 3.90 4.96 14.60
N ILE A 501 5.10 5.50 14.79
CA ILE A 501 6.31 4.71 15.08
C ILE A 501 6.71 4.96 16.52
N ALA A 502 6.89 3.89 17.30
CA ALA A 502 7.28 3.95 18.71
C ALA A 502 8.76 3.58 18.89
N PHE A 503 9.43 4.30 19.80
CA PHE A 503 10.85 4.13 20.16
C PHE A 503 11.01 4.05 21.68
#